data_AF-A0AAX3I9F2-F1
#
_entry.id   AF-A0AAX3I9F2-F1
#
_cell.length_a   1.000
_cell.length_b   1.000
_cell.length_c   1.000
_cell.angle_alpha   90.00
_cell.angle_beta   90.00
_cell.angle_gamma   90.00
#
_symmetry.space_group_name_H-M   'P 1'
#
loop_
_entity.id
_entity.type
_entity.pdbx_description
1 polymer ?
#
loop_
_entity_poly.entity_id
_entity_poly.type
_entity_poly.pdbx_seq_one_letter_code
_entity_poly.pdbx_strand_id
1 'polypeptide(L)'
;MFISLFCLIVPVGLVESLGWFTPLASTVVGFMLLAIERIGTDLQSPFNSSEHQIQTESICETIEKNLQSMQRDALGAEHIG
;
A
#
# COMPACT_ATOMS: atom_id res chain seq x y z
N MET A 1 -1.36 -14.17 -11.09
CA MET A 1 -1.96 -15.38 -11.73
C MET A 1 -3.48 -15.29 -11.81
N PHE A 2 -4.19 -15.10 -10.71
CA PHE A 2 -5.67 -14.99 -10.71
C PHE A 2 -6.19 -13.78 -11.50
N ILE A 3 -5.55 -12.61 -11.33
CA ILE A 3 -5.96 -11.35 -11.97
C ILE A 3 -5.78 -11.42 -13.51
N SER A 4 -4.70 -12.04 -13.97
CA SER A 4 -4.43 -12.26 -15.39
C SER A 4 -5.49 -13.15 -16.05
N LEU A 5 -5.93 -14.21 -15.36
CA LEU A 5 -7.01 -15.08 -15.84
C LEU A 5 -8.36 -14.34 -15.87
N PHE A 6 -8.64 -13.54 -14.83
CA PHE A 6 -9.85 -12.71 -14.80
C PHE A 6 -9.89 -11.70 -15.95
N CYS A 7 -8.78 -11.01 -16.24
CA CYS A 7 -8.69 -10.09 -17.38
C CYS A 7 -8.96 -10.76 -18.73
N LEU A 8 -8.63 -12.05 -18.90
CA LEU A 8 -8.91 -12.78 -20.14
C LEU A 8 -10.38 -13.23 -20.25
N ILE A 9 -11.02 -13.52 -19.12
CA ILE A 9 -12.42 -14.01 -19.08
C ILE A 9 -13.44 -12.86 -19.18
N VAL A 10 -13.12 -11.69 -18.63
CA VAL A 10 -13.98 -10.48 -18.67
C VAL A 10 -14.50 -10.13 -20.07
N PRO A 11 -13.67 -9.98 -21.13
CA PRO A 11 -14.19 -9.66 -22.46
C PRO A 11 -15.12 -10.74 -23.03
N VAL A 12 -14.91 -12.02 -22.69
CA VAL A 12 -15.78 -13.12 -23.11
C VAL A 12 -17.16 -13.04 -22.43
N GLY A 13 -17.21 -12.61 -21.16
CA GLY A 13 -18.49 -12.38 -20.46
C GLY A 13 -19.24 -11.12 -20.93
N LEU A 14 -18.51 -10.10 -21.41
CA LEU A 14 -19.12 -8.83 -21.87
C LEU A 14 -19.48 -8.83 -23.36
N VAL A 15 -18.97 -9.76 -24.17
CA VAL A 15 -19.20 -9.77 -25.62
C VAL A 15 -20.67 -9.95 -25.98
N GLU A 16 -21.42 -10.73 -25.20
CA GLU A 16 -22.83 -11.01 -25.46
C GLU A 16 -23.75 -9.80 -25.24
N SER A 17 -23.38 -8.87 -24.34
CA SER A 17 -24.20 -7.69 -24.04
C SER A 17 -23.77 -6.42 -24.79
N LEU A 18 -22.48 -6.25 -25.11
CA LEU A 18 -21.95 -4.97 -25.60
C LEU A 18 -21.42 -4.99 -27.04
N GLY A 19 -21.20 -6.17 -27.64
CA GLY A 19 -20.71 -6.29 -29.02
C GLY A 19 -19.44 -5.47 -29.29
N TRP A 20 -19.54 -4.42 -30.12
CA TRP A 20 -18.38 -3.57 -30.47
C TRP A 20 -17.91 -2.65 -29.33
N PHE A 21 -18.75 -2.39 -28.32
CA PHE A 21 -18.33 -1.64 -27.12
C PHE A 21 -17.55 -2.50 -26.12
N THR A 22 -17.55 -3.82 -26.28
CA THR A 22 -16.83 -4.78 -25.42
C THR A 22 -15.33 -4.47 -25.27
N PRO A 23 -14.54 -4.15 -26.33
CA PRO A 23 -13.14 -3.78 -26.15
C PRO A 23 -12.96 -2.52 -25.28
N LEU A 24 -13.86 -1.53 -25.40
CA LEU A 24 -13.79 -0.32 -24.58
C LEU A 24 -14.09 -0.63 -23.10
N ALA A 25 -15.19 -1.33 -22.84
CA ALA A 25 -15.56 -1.72 -21.47
C ALA A 25 -14.51 -2.65 -20.83
N SER A 26 -14.00 -3.62 -21.58
CA SER A 26 -12.96 -4.54 -21.11
C SER A 26 -11.64 -3.82 -20.81
N THR A 27 -11.31 -2.76 -21.55
CA THR A 27 -10.11 -1.95 -21.27
C THR A 27 -10.24 -1.21 -19.94
N VAL A 28 -11.42 -0.62 -19.67
CA VAL A 28 -11.68 0.09 -18.40
C VAL A 28 -11.62 -0.88 -17.22
N VAL A 29 -12.29 -2.03 -17.32
CA VAL A 29 -12.30 -3.05 -16.26
C VAL A 29 -10.89 -3.62 -16.06
N GLY A 30 -10.18 -3.95 -17.15
CA GLY A 30 -8.81 -4.45 -17.08
C GLY A 30 -7.85 -3.45 -16.43
N PHE A 31 -7.98 -2.17 -16.76
CA PHE A 31 -7.21 -1.10 -16.12
C PHE A 31 -7.47 -1.02 -14.61
N MET A 32 -8.73 -1.07 -14.18
CA MET A 32 -9.07 -1.09 -12.75
C MET A 32 -8.48 -2.29 -12.03
N LEU A 33 -8.58 -3.49 -12.61
CA LEU A 33 -8.07 -4.72 -12.00
C LEU A 33 -6.54 -4.70 -11.86
N LEU A 34 -5.83 -4.21 -12.88
CA LEU A 34 -4.37 -4.03 -12.83
C LEU A 34 -3.95 -2.98 -11.81
N ALA A 35 -4.69 -1.87 -11.71
CA ALA A 35 -4.43 -0.85 -10.70
C ALA A 35 -4.58 -1.42 -9.28
N ILE A 36 -5.64 -2.21 -9.03
CA ILE A 36 -5.85 -2.87 -7.73
C ILE A 36 -4.74 -3.89 -7.44
N GLU A 37 -4.30 -4.67 -8.44
CA GLU A 37 -3.16 -5.58 -8.27
C GLU A 37 -1.92 -4.83 -7.79
N ARG A 38 -1.57 -3.73 -8.48
CA ARG A 38 -0.40 -2.93 -8.18
C ARG A 38 -0.44 -2.39 -6.76
N ILE A 39 -1.60 -1.84 -6.36
CA ILE A 39 -1.84 -1.32 -5.01
C ILE A 39 -1.70 -2.46 -3.98
N GLY A 40 -2.27 -3.63 -4.25
CA GLY A 40 -2.16 -4.79 -3.37
C GLY A 40 -0.72 -5.25 -3.18
N THR A 41 0.08 -5.27 -4.25
CA THR A 41 1.50 -5.59 -4.19
C THR A 41 2.30 -4.58 -3.36
N ASP A 42 2.02 -3.28 -3.52
CA ASP A 42 2.67 -2.25 -2.70
C ASP A 42 2.31 -2.40 -1.21
N LEU A 43 1.04 -2.70 -0.91
CA LEU A 43 0.58 -2.92 0.46
C LEU A 43 1.12 -4.20 1.11
N GLN A 44 1.46 -5.22 0.32
CA GLN A 44 2.03 -6.48 0.84
C GLN A 44 3.48 -6.33 1.30
N SER A 45 4.22 -5.33 0.81
CA SER A 45 5.63 -5.10 1.17
C SER A 45 5.87 -3.68 1.70
N PRO A 46 5.20 -3.28 2.80
CA PRO A 46 5.21 -1.90 3.26
C PRO A 46 6.55 -1.45 3.89
N PHE A 47 7.42 -2.41 4.22
CA PHE A 47 8.74 -2.19 4.81
C PHE A 47 9.89 -2.34 3.80
N ASN A 48 9.59 -2.72 2.56
CA ASN A 48 10.58 -2.87 1.52
C ASN A 48 10.89 -1.51 0.89
N SER A 49 12.10 -1.33 0.34
CA SER A 49 12.54 -0.04 -0.21
C SER A 49 11.74 0.30 -1.48
N SER A 50 10.73 1.16 -1.33
CA SER A 50 9.82 1.63 -2.37
C SER A 50 9.43 3.09 -2.09
N GLU A 51 9.03 3.86 -3.10
CA GLU A 51 8.66 5.28 -2.90
C GLU A 51 7.51 5.48 -1.88
N HIS A 52 6.65 4.47 -1.68
CA HIS A 52 5.57 4.47 -0.69
C HIS A 52 5.93 3.72 0.61
N GLN A 53 7.22 3.54 0.90
CA GLN A 53 7.67 2.84 2.11
C GLN A 53 7.22 3.54 3.39
N ILE A 54 6.89 2.76 4.41
CA ILE A 54 6.69 3.30 5.74
C ILE A 54 8.07 3.76 6.26
N GLN A 55 8.16 4.98 6.78
CA GLN A 55 9.40 5.55 7.34
C GLN A 55 9.70 4.96 8.73
N THR A 56 10.01 3.67 8.79
CA THR A 56 10.27 2.95 10.05
C THR A 56 11.46 3.53 10.82
N GLU A 57 12.48 4.01 10.11
CA GLU A 57 13.65 4.66 10.71
C GLU A 57 13.27 5.95 11.47
N SER A 58 12.45 6.81 10.85
CA SER A 58 11.95 8.04 11.49
C SER A 58 11.09 7.76 12.74
N ILE A 59 10.28 6.70 12.69
CA ILE A 59 9.51 6.24 13.86
C ILE A 59 10.46 5.79 14.98
N CYS A 60 11.50 5.02 14.64
CA CYS A 60 12.47 4.54 15.62
C CYS A 60 13.26 5.70 16.26
N GLU A 61 13.73 6.66 15.46
CA GLU A 61 14.39 7.88 15.96
C GLU A 61 13.48 8.69 16.90
N THR A 62 12.19 8.79 16.57
CA THR A 62 11.23 9.52 17.39
C THR A 62 11.04 8.84 18.74
N ILE A 63 10.94 7.51 18.76
CA ILE A 63 10.85 6.72 19.99
C ILE A 63 12.13 6.91 20.83
N GLU A 64 13.31 6.84 20.21
CA GLU A 64 14.59 7.04 20.90
C GLU A 64 14.67 8.41 21.58
N LYS A 65 14.35 9.48 20.83
CA LYS A 65 14.34 10.86 21.36
C LYS A 65 13.35 11.02 22.52
N ASN A 66 12.17 10.41 22.42
CA ASN A 66 11.17 10.45 23.48
C ASN A 66 11.66 9.75 24.75
N LEU A 67 12.26 8.57 24.63
CA LEU A 67 12.83 7.84 25.76
C LEU A 67 13.97 8.61 26.43
N GLN A 68 14.88 9.20 25.65
CA GLN A 68 15.97 10.04 26.17
C GLN A 68 15.43 11.27 26.92
N SER A 69 14.37 11.91 26.39
CA SER A 69 13.73 13.03 27.08
C SER A 69 13.16 12.62 28.43
N MET A 70 12.39 11.52 28.47
CA MET A 70 11.77 11.04 29.71
C MET A 70 12.81 10.66 30.77
N GLN A 71 13.90 10.01 30.36
CA GLN A 71 15.00 9.66 31.28
C GLN A 71 15.66 10.91 31.86
N ARG A 72 15.88 11.94 31.03
CA ARG A 72 16.44 13.21 31.48
C ARG A 72 15.51 13.96 32.44
N ASP A 73 14.21 13.92 32.20
CA ASP A 73 13.21 14.54 33.08
C ASP A 73 13.14 13.82 34.44
N ALA A 74 13.26 12.49 34.47
CA ALA A 74 13.31 11.70 35.70
C ALA A 74 14.59 11.97 36.53
N LEU A 75 15.75 12.03 35.87
CA LEU A 75 17.02 12.44 36.50
C LEU A 75 16.96 13.88 37.01
N GLY A 76 16.29 14.76 36.26
CA GLY A 76 16.04 16.14 36.68
C GLY A 76 15.22 16.18 37.97
N ALA A 77 14.16 15.38 38.07
CA ALA A 77 13.28 15.32 39.25
C ALA A 77 13.96 14.74 40.50
N GLU A 78 14.87 13.76 40.36
CA GLU A 78 15.65 13.21 41.47
C GLU A 78 16.65 14.24 42.05
N HIS A 79 17.16 15.17 41.22
CA HIS A 79 18.12 16.18 41.64
C HIS A 79 17.50 17.39 42.38
N ILE A 80 16.17 17.55 42.33
CA ILE A 80 15.43 18.64 43.03
C ILE A 80 14.72 18.14 44.30
N GLY A 81 14.84 16.85 44.63
CA GLY A 81 14.29 16.21 45.83
C GLY A 81 15.23 16.24 47.02
#